data_AF-A0A1H6ES13-F1
#
_entry.id   AF-A0A1H6ES13-F1
#
_cell.length_a   1.000
_cell.length_b   1.000
_cell.length_c   1.000
_cell.angle_alpha   90.00
_cell.angle_beta   90.00
_cell.angle_gamma   90.00
#
_symmetry.space_group_name_H-M   'P 1'
#
loop_
_entity.id
_entity.type
_entity.pdbx_description
1 polymer ?
#
loop_
_entity_poly.entity_id
_entity_poly.type
_entity_poly.pdbx_seq_one_letter_code
_entity_poly.pdbx_strand_id
1 'polypeptide(L)'
;MYAAFKADGSLFTLEAWRPDDISLVEVTLYGIPLFATPADDVLAQLTRMRHRLDLSERFYPHLPEASIALGREGGDECDDEGLSPYFRYIFIGPPGYFAMPGRSSAPGEVEP
;
A
#
# COMPACT_ATOMS: atom_id res chain seq x y z
N MET A 1 -0.90 -3.05 12.53
CA MET A 1 0.09 -3.72 11.66
C MET A 1 -0.10 -5.21 11.77
N TYR A 2 0.07 -5.94 10.68
CA TYR A 2 -0.01 -7.38 10.60
C TYR A 2 1.18 -7.92 9.81
N ALA A 3 1.76 -9.04 10.25
CA ALA A 3 2.89 -9.67 9.59
C ALA A 3 2.62 -11.18 9.48
N ALA A 4 2.74 -11.73 8.27
CA ALA A 4 2.65 -13.16 8.04
C ALA A 4 4.07 -13.74 7.88
N PHE A 5 4.32 -14.88 8.52
CA PHE A 5 5.61 -15.55 8.48
C PHE A 5 5.46 -16.96 7.90
N LYS A 6 6.50 -17.44 7.22
CA LYS A 6 6.61 -18.83 6.81
C LYS A 6 6.98 -19.73 7.99
N ALA A 7 6.88 -21.05 7.80
CA ALA A 7 7.26 -22.04 8.81
C ALA A 7 8.74 -21.95 9.25
N ASP A 8 9.62 -21.43 8.40
CA ASP A 8 11.04 -21.19 8.70
C ASP A 8 11.29 -19.87 9.48
N GLY A 9 10.23 -19.13 9.82
CA GLY A 9 10.30 -17.85 10.52
C GLY A 9 10.63 -16.65 9.64
N SER A 10 10.80 -16.82 8.33
CA SER A 10 10.99 -15.70 7.40
C SER A 10 9.70 -14.92 7.16
N LEU A 11 9.81 -13.59 7.06
CA LEU A 11 8.68 -12.71 6.73
C LEU A 11 8.16 -13.02 5.32
N PHE A 12 6.85 -13.23 5.20
CA PHE A 12 6.17 -13.46 3.93
C PHE A 12 5.45 -12.19 3.45
N THR A 13 4.62 -11.59 4.29
CA THR A 13 3.94 -10.32 4.00
C THR A 13 3.94 -9.41 5.21
N LEU A 14 3.87 -8.10 4.96
CA LEU A 14 3.71 -7.07 5.98
C LEU A 14 2.64 -6.09 5.55
N GLU A 15 1.71 -5.81 6.45
CA GLU A 15 0.63 -4.85 6.27
C GLU A 15 0.64 -3.82 7.40
N ALA A 16 0.60 -2.55 7.04
CA ALA A 16 0.44 -1.47 7.99
C ALA A 16 -0.71 -0.57 7.55
N TRP A 17 -1.59 -0.25 8.49
CA TRP A 17 -2.70 0.68 8.30
C TRP A 17 -2.36 2.04 8.90
N ARG A 18 -2.86 3.09 8.26
CA ARG A 18 -2.79 4.46 8.78
C ARG A 18 -3.53 4.49 10.12
N PRO A 19 -2.87 4.87 11.23
CA PRO A 19 -3.55 5.05 12.50
C PRO A 19 -4.46 6.29 12.44
N ASP A 20 -5.44 6.34 13.33
CA ASP A 20 -6.29 7.54 13.49
C ASP A 20 -5.46 8.73 14.00
N ASP A 21 -4.55 8.46 14.94
CA ASP A 21 -3.53 9.40 15.39
C ASP A 21 -2.19 9.12 14.67
N ILE A 22 -1.90 9.94 13.67
CA ILE A 22 -0.69 9.85 12.85
C ILE A 22 0.61 10.14 13.61
N SER A 23 0.54 10.68 14.84
CA SER A 23 1.73 10.90 15.67
C SER A 23 2.26 9.61 16.31
N LEU A 24 1.44 8.55 16.32
CA LEU A 24 1.79 7.28 16.97
C LEU A 24 2.72 6.40 16.13
N VAL A 25 2.68 6.52 14.81
CA VAL A 25 3.44 5.66 13.90
C VAL A 25 3.95 6.47 12.73
N GLU A 26 5.28 6.45 12.55
CA GLU A 26 5.93 6.96 11.35
C GLU A 26 6.17 5.80 10.37
N VAL A 27 5.59 5.91 9.17
CA VAL A 27 5.88 5.02 8.05
C VAL A 27 6.47 5.84 6.92
N THR A 28 7.71 5.55 6.55
CA THR A 28 8.39 6.22 5.44
C THR A 28 8.57 5.27 4.25
N LEU A 29 8.22 5.72 3.05
CA LEU A 29 8.48 5.02 1.79
C LEU A 29 9.43 5.84 0.93
N TYR A 30 10.65 5.35 0.70
CA TYR A 30 11.71 6.07 -0.02
C TYR A 30 11.95 7.51 0.52
N GLY A 31 11.85 7.68 1.84
CA GLY A 31 12.00 8.97 2.51
C GLY A 31 10.72 9.84 2.56
N ILE A 32 9.60 9.36 2.02
CA ILE A 32 8.32 10.07 2.02
C ILE A 32 7.49 9.62 3.23
N PRO A 33 7.00 10.52 4.11
CA PRO A 33 6.09 10.18 5.20
C PRO A 33 4.73 9.72 4.66
N LEU A 34 4.55 8.41 4.51
CA LEU A 34 3.50 7.81 3.68
C LEU A 34 2.09 8.19 4.15
N PHE A 35 1.84 8.11 5.46
CA PHE A 35 0.50 8.35 6.02
C PHE A 35 0.20 9.81 6.34
N ALA A 36 1.22 10.67 6.32
CA ALA A 36 1.09 12.11 6.57
C ALA A 36 1.12 12.95 5.27
N THR A 37 1.52 12.35 4.14
CA THR A 37 1.58 13.02 2.84
C THR A 37 0.34 12.66 2.00
N PRO A 38 -0.32 13.62 1.33
CA PRO A 38 -1.41 13.31 0.41
C PRO A 38 -1.02 12.26 -0.63
N ALA A 39 -1.92 11.32 -0.93
CA ALA A 39 -1.63 10.16 -1.77
C ALA A 39 -1.13 10.57 -3.17
N ASP A 40 -1.74 11.60 -3.76
CA ASP A 40 -1.33 12.10 -5.08
C ASP A 40 0.07 12.73 -5.05
N ASP A 41 0.46 13.38 -3.94
CA ASP A 41 1.81 13.91 -3.75
C ASP A 41 2.84 12.81 -3.57
N VAL A 42 2.50 11.74 -2.85
CA VAL A 42 3.35 10.54 -2.75
C VAL A 42 3.57 9.92 -4.14
N LEU A 43 2.50 9.69 -4.90
CA LEU A 43 2.60 9.12 -6.26
C LEU A 43 3.41 10.00 -7.21
N ALA A 44 3.21 11.33 -7.13
CA ALA A 44 3.99 12.28 -7.92
C ALA A 44 5.47 12.24 -7.55
N GLN A 45 5.81 12.15 -6.26
CA GLN A 45 7.20 12.03 -5.80
C GLN A 45 7.84 10.72 -6.25
N LEU A 46 7.16 9.58 -6.10
CA LEU A 46 7.63 8.27 -6.58
C LEU A 46 7.88 8.28 -8.11
N THR A 47 6.98 8.93 -8.86
CA THR A 47 7.16 9.13 -10.31
C THR A 47 8.40 9.97 -10.62
N ARG A 48 8.64 11.07 -9.88
CA ARG A 48 9.84 11.91 -10.04
C ARG A 48 11.13 11.14 -9.71
N MET A 49 11.07 10.24 -8.73
CA MET A 49 12.15 9.33 -8.36
C MET A 49 12.34 8.17 -9.37
N ARG A 50 11.57 8.13 -10.46
CA ARG A 50 11.62 7.12 -11.52
C ARG A 50 11.19 5.71 -11.09
N HIS A 51 10.41 5.60 -10.01
CA HIS A 51 9.76 4.32 -9.70
C HIS A 51 8.67 4.01 -10.73
N ARG A 52 8.59 2.75 -11.15
CA ARG A 52 7.47 2.26 -11.96
C ARG A 52 6.24 2.08 -11.06
N LEU A 53 5.20 2.85 -11.36
CA LEU A 53 3.89 2.74 -10.74
C LEU A 53 2.94 2.08 -11.72
N ASP A 54 2.15 1.15 -11.23
CA ASP A 54 0.93 0.72 -11.90
C ASP A 54 -0.26 1.36 -11.17
N LEU A 55 -1.03 2.11 -11.94
CA LEU A 55 -2.17 2.92 -11.51
C LEU A 55 -3.47 2.44 -12.17
N SER A 56 -3.49 1.24 -12.76
CA SER A 56 -4.69 0.70 -13.42
C SER A 56 -5.88 0.56 -12.46
N GLU A 57 -5.59 0.36 -11.17
CA GLU A 57 -6.56 0.25 -10.09
C GLU A 57 -6.41 1.43 -9.13
N ARG A 58 -7.32 2.42 -9.24
CA ARG A 58 -7.23 3.71 -8.53
C ARG A 58 -7.16 3.60 -7.00
N PHE A 59 -7.81 2.59 -6.42
CA PHE A 59 -7.82 2.35 -4.98
C PHE A 59 -6.55 1.68 -4.49
N TYR A 60 -5.82 1.04 -5.41
CA TYR A 60 -4.69 0.16 -5.12
C TYR A 60 -3.48 0.39 -6.05
N PRO A 61 -2.93 1.62 -6.13
CA PRO A 61 -1.63 1.86 -6.77
C PRO A 61 -0.56 0.89 -6.26
N HIS A 62 0.27 0.36 -7.16
CA HIS A 62 1.32 -0.57 -6.77
C HIS A 62 2.67 -0.28 -7.44
N LEU A 63 3.73 -0.71 -6.76
CA LEU A 63 5.12 -0.67 -7.21
C LEU A 63 5.55 -2.12 -7.47
N PRO A 64 5.38 -2.65 -8.69
CA PRO A 64 5.58 -4.08 -8.94
C PRO A 64 6.98 -4.57 -8.59
N GLU A 65 8.00 -3.72 -8.83
CA GLU A 65 9.41 -4.04 -8.61
C GLU A 65 9.75 -4.17 -7.12
N ALA A 66 9.07 -3.41 -6.27
CA ALA A 66 9.23 -3.45 -4.82
C ALA A 66 8.26 -4.43 -4.14
N SER A 67 7.33 -5.02 -4.89
CA SER A 67 6.23 -5.84 -4.36
C SER A 67 5.41 -5.09 -3.30
N ILE A 68 5.13 -3.80 -3.56
CA ILE A 68 4.37 -2.92 -2.66
C ILE A 68 3.03 -2.56 -3.29
N ALA A 69 1.95 -2.63 -2.53
CA ALA A 69 0.66 -2.01 -2.86
C ALA A 69 0.31 -0.94 -1.81
N LEU A 70 -0.30 0.14 -2.28
CA LEU A 70 -0.69 1.29 -1.48
C LEU A 70 -2.21 1.46 -1.59
N GLY A 71 -2.92 1.31 -0.48
CA GLY A 71 -4.37 1.37 -0.49
C GLY A 71 -4.93 2.73 -0.14
N ARG A 72 -5.97 3.14 -0.86
CA ARG A 72 -6.71 4.40 -0.65
C ARG A 72 -8.18 4.17 -0.33
N GLU A 73 -8.63 2.93 -0.22
CA GLU A 73 -10.05 2.65 0.00
C GLU A 73 -10.49 3.04 1.42
N GLY A 74 -11.60 3.78 1.50
CA GLY A 74 -12.32 4.11 2.72
C GLY A 74 -11.69 5.19 3.61
N GLY A 75 -12.11 5.18 4.88
CA GLY A 75 -11.77 6.19 5.88
C GLY A 75 -12.71 7.39 5.88
N ASP A 76 -12.74 8.12 7.00
CA ASP A 76 -13.73 9.19 7.24
C ASP A 76 -13.62 10.40 6.28
N GLU A 77 -12.47 10.53 5.60
CA GLU A 77 -12.15 11.64 4.71
C GLU A 77 -12.29 11.28 3.22
N CYS A 78 -12.87 10.12 2.89
CA CYS A 78 -12.99 9.69 1.49
C CYS A 78 -13.99 10.54 0.69
N ASP A 79 -13.81 10.55 -0.63
CA ASP A 79 -14.79 11.11 -1.56
C ASP A 79 -16.05 10.22 -1.68
N ASP A 80 -17.03 10.66 -2.48
CA ASP A 80 -18.30 9.93 -2.69
C ASP A 80 -18.11 8.53 -3.31
N GLU A 81 -16.93 8.25 -3.86
CA GLU A 81 -16.56 6.96 -4.45
C GLU A 81 -15.72 6.11 -3.48
N GLY A 82 -15.47 6.58 -2.25
CA GLY A 82 -14.70 5.88 -1.23
C GLY A 82 -13.19 6.02 -1.38
N LEU A 83 -12.69 6.96 -2.18
CA LEU A 83 -11.27 7.18 -2.37
C LEU A 83 -10.73 8.21 -1.35
N SER A 84 -9.79 7.79 -0.52
CA SER A 84 -9.14 8.64 0.46
C SER A 84 -8.13 9.61 -0.18
N PRO A 85 -8.02 10.85 0.33
CA PRO A 85 -6.94 11.76 -0.04
C PRO A 85 -5.56 11.31 0.49
N TYR A 86 -5.51 10.35 1.42
CA TYR A 86 -4.28 9.78 1.98
C TYR A 86 -4.22 8.28 1.72
N PHE A 87 -3.01 7.69 1.73
CA PHE A 87 -2.90 6.24 1.79
C PHE A 87 -3.36 5.74 3.15
N ARG A 88 -4.27 4.76 3.14
CA ARG A 88 -4.87 4.12 4.32
C ARG A 88 -4.14 2.85 4.72
N TYR A 89 -3.44 2.20 3.80
CA TYR A 89 -2.56 1.09 4.13
C TYR A 89 -1.41 0.93 3.14
N ILE A 90 -0.38 0.21 3.58
CA ILE A 90 0.69 -0.32 2.75
C ILE A 90 0.76 -1.84 2.95
N PHE A 91 0.79 -2.57 1.84
CA PHE A 91 1.06 -4.00 1.80
C PHE A 91 2.42 -4.23 1.14
N ILE A 92 3.25 -5.06 1.77
CA ILE A 92 4.53 -5.51 1.24
C ILE A 92 4.46 -7.03 1.09
N GLY A 93 4.51 -7.49 -0.15
CA GLY A 93 4.52 -8.90 -0.50
C GLY A 93 5.92 -9.47 -0.69
N PRO A 94 6.03 -10.81 -0.88
CA PRO A 94 7.28 -11.42 -1.32
C PRO A 94 7.69 -10.89 -2.72
N PRO A 95 8.98 -10.96 -3.09
CA PRO A 95 9.43 -10.53 -4.40
C PRO A 95 8.61 -11.14 -5.55
N GLY A 96 8.14 -10.28 -6.45
CA GLY A 96 7.35 -10.67 -7.62
C GLY A 96 5.85 -10.86 -7.34
N TYR A 97 5.36 -10.55 -6.13
CA TYR A 97 3.95 -10.74 -5.76
C TYR A 97 2.98 -10.04 -6.74
N PHE A 98 3.32 -8.84 -7.20
CA PHE A 98 2.55 -8.07 -8.18
C PHE A 98 3.10 -8.16 -9.62
N ALA A 99 4.13 -8.97 -9.87
CA ALA A 99 4.72 -9.10 -11.20
C ALA A 99 4.00 -10.12 -12.09
N MET A 100 3.02 -10.86 -11.54
CA MET A 100 2.26 -11.85 -12.31
C MET A 100 1.02 -11.21 -12.96
N PRO A 101 0.86 -11.28 -14.29
CA PRO A 101 -0.34 -10.82 -14.95
C PRO A 101 -1.55 -11.64 -14.48
N GLY A 102 -2.57 -10.97 -13.94
CA GLY A 102 -3.89 -11.57 -13.64
C GLY A 102 -4.30 -11.66 -12.17
N ARG A 103 -3.54 -11.13 -11.20
CA ARG A 103 -4.05 -10.93 -9.84
C ARG A 103 -4.63 -9.51 -9.69
N SER A 104 -5.94 -9.40 -9.90
CA SER A 104 -6.74 -8.26 -9.42
C SER A 104 -6.58 -8.16 -7.90
N SER A 105 -6.27 -6.96 -7.40
CA SER A 105 -5.83 -6.76 -6.02
C SER A 105 -7.00 -6.34 -5.13
N ALA A 106 -7.91 -7.28 -4.84
CA ALA A 106 -8.78 -7.14 -3.67
C ALA A 106 -8.19 -7.97 -2.52
N PRO A 107 -7.94 -7.39 -1.33
CA PRO A 107 -7.67 -8.18 -0.15
C PRO A 107 -9.00 -8.73 0.41
N GLY A 108 -9.29 -10.00 0.12
CA GLY A 108 -10.41 -10.78 0.68
C GLY A 108 -10.72 -11.95 -0.26
N GLU A 109 -10.86 -13.22 0.14
CA GLU A 109 -11.10 -13.84 1.44
C GLU A 109 -10.13 -15.04 1.58
N VAL A 110 -9.57 -15.25 2.78
CA VAL A 110 -9.11 -16.59 3.16
C VAL A 110 -10.30 -17.23 3.86
N GLU A 111 -11.13 -17.94 3.11
CA GLU A 111 -12.10 -18.86 3.71
C GLU A 111 -11.38 -20.09 4.30
N PRO A 112 -11.92 -20.65 5.40
CA PRO A 112 -11.25 -21.66 6.24
C PRO A 112 -10.97 -23.01 5.56
#